data_AF-A0A2D9D4S9-F1
#
_entry.id   AF-A0A2D9D4S9-F1
#
_cell.length_a   1.000
_cell.length_b   1.000
_cell.length_c   1.000
_cell.angle_alpha   90.00
_cell.angle_beta   90.00
_cell.angle_gamma   90.00
#
_symmetry.space_group_name_H-M   'P 1'
#
loop_
_entity.id
_entity.type
_entity.pdbx_description
1 polymer ?
#
loop_
_entity_poly.entity_id
_entity_poly.type
_entity_poly.pdbx_seq_one_letter_code
_entity_poly.pdbx_strand_id
1 'polypeptide(L)'
;MTCYEFAIHSFELLNIKTHVMKKIITTIALLLSFFSSSQNYDYIWTGLVNEDWSNSLNWMNSAGNIDGLIPNSNHNVLCPSNAFNPLKSFPEGSECNTLTIDASYNTFVVQSNVPTNHLVCNSLIVDNSNGIYGVQINSGKIEVLGDLLNKGYIRLIGGEFKIHGNVGNYSYFFVYSNALVDVNGNFNNEISSTLSYLRLVSNSEISIAGNLNWNETIALYPNSKMHVDGNITMGASSNAIIHNGSEIYCKGNWDAALASNFTPNVSSKVIFNGDSQQFCNLGYGNNNYFQNVEVNKPNDTLIILQDEVMINGDFDLTQGVLKIENATLDVNGDFNSLNPFSKVVFSQASSRLELSGVNNTIAGGVSNNGTVCYDRVGDQSIATINYFNLEIENEGVKNITNSWVNWIWNDLHVFTQAEFEIDGFLFLNGQNILSEGVLKINESIFYALNQSGSFIVNSTGSINFTDNSNEGRLLLRS
;
A
#
# COMPACT_ATOMS: atom_id res chain seq x y z
N MET A 1 -2.71 -51.31 1.02
CA MET A 1 -3.46 -52.29 1.83
C MET A 1 -3.15 -51.99 3.29
N THR A 2 -4.01 -51.25 3.97
CA THR A 2 -3.82 -50.99 5.41
C THR A 2 -3.88 -52.32 6.17
N CYS A 3 -3.29 -52.42 7.37
CA CYS A 3 -3.38 -53.65 8.18
C CYS A 3 -4.83 -54.12 8.38
N TYR A 4 -5.79 -53.19 8.31
CA TYR A 4 -7.23 -53.44 8.32
C TYR A 4 -7.73 -54.19 7.07
N GLU A 5 -7.33 -53.78 5.87
CA GLU A 5 -7.71 -54.44 4.62
C GLU A 5 -7.08 -55.84 4.50
N PHE A 6 -5.83 -56.01 4.95
CA PHE A 6 -5.17 -57.32 4.95
C PHE A 6 -5.86 -58.29 5.92
N ALA A 7 -6.29 -57.82 7.09
CA ALA A 7 -7.04 -58.64 8.04
C ALA A 7 -8.40 -59.05 7.48
N ILE A 8 -9.19 -58.13 6.90
CA ILE A 8 -10.52 -58.48 6.35
C ILE A 8 -10.41 -59.46 5.19
N HIS A 9 -9.47 -59.24 4.26
CA HIS A 9 -9.31 -60.10 3.08
C HIS A 9 -8.78 -61.49 3.43
N SER A 10 -7.90 -61.60 4.42
CA SER A 10 -7.41 -62.90 4.93
C SER A 10 -8.51 -63.70 5.64
N PHE A 11 -9.54 -63.04 6.17
CA PHE A 11 -10.62 -63.70 6.90
C PHE A 11 -11.82 -64.09 6.02
N GLU A 12 -12.04 -63.46 4.85
CA GLU A 12 -13.00 -63.98 3.86
C GLU A 12 -12.56 -65.33 3.26
N LEU A 13 -11.24 -65.59 3.24
CA LEU A 13 -10.66 -66.88 2.85
C LEU A 13 -10.82 -67.97 3.92
N LEU A 14 -10.99 -67.61 5.21
CA LEU A 14 -11.31 -68.54 6.28
C LEU A 14 -12.83 -68.62 6.47
N ASN A 15 -13.45 -69.64 5.88
CA ASN A 15 -14.90 -69.91 5.85
C ASN A 15 -15.47 -70.26 7.25
N ILE A 16 -15.32 -69.37 8.24
CA ILE A 16 -15.71 -69.58 9.64
C ILE A 16 -17.18 -69.18 9.81
N LYS A 17 -18.05 -70.21 9.91
CA LYS A 17 -19.51 -70.10 9.97
C LYS A 17 -20.11 -69.69 11.33
N THR A 18 -19.33 -69.19 12.30
CA THR A 18 -19.89 -68.86 13.62
C THR A 18 -20.04 -67.36 13.82
N HIS A 19 -21.31 -66.93 13.92
CA HIS A 19 -21.73 -65.54 14.13
C HIS A 19 -21.07 -64.87 15.35
N VAL A 20 -20.65 -65.67 16.34
CA VAL A 20 -19.94 -65.25 17.54
C VAL A 20 -18.53 -64.75 17.23
N MET A 21 -17.81 -65.38 16.29
CA MET A 21 -16.42 -65.02 15.99
C MET A 21 -16.33 -63.69 15.20
N LYS A 22 -17.28 -63.44 14.30
CA LYS A 22 -17.42 -62.11 13.66
C LYS A 22 -17.66 -61.02 14.70
N LYS A 23 -18.55 -61.22 15.69
CA LYS A 23 -18.78 -60.23 16.75
C LYS A 23 -17.54 -59.96 17.58
N ILE A 24 -16.80 -61.00 17.99
CA ILE A 24 -15.55 -60.82 18.76
C ILE A 24 -14.51 -60.04 17.95
N ILE A 25 -14.34 -60.35 16.67
CA ILE A 25 -13.39 -59.66 15.81
C ILE A 25 -13.82 -58.21 15.56
N THR A 26 -15.10 -57.96 15.28
CA THR A 26 -15.61 -56.58 15.14
C THR A 26 -15.44 -55.79 16.44
N THR A 27 -15.67 -56.41 17.60
CA THR A 27 -15.43 -55.77 18.90
C THR A 27 -13.95 -55.53 19.18
N ILE A 28 -13.04 -56.44 18.81
CA ILE A 28 -11.59 -56.24 18.93
C ILE A 28 -11.11 -55.16 17.95
N ALA A 29 -11.62 -55.12 16.72
CA ALA A 29 -11.32 -54.07 15.75
C ALA A 29 -11.84 -52.71 16.24
N LEU A 30 -13.05 -52.65 16.82
CA LEU A 30 -13.56 -51.45 17.48
C LEU A 30 -12.69 -51.06 18.68
N LEU A 31 -12.33 -51.99 19.56
CA LEU A 31 -11.45 -51.71 20.71
C LEU A 31 -10.08 -51.20 20.24
N LEU A 32 -9.47 -51.84 19.25
CA LEU A 32 -8.19 -51.42 18.68
C LEU A 32 -8.31 -50.06 17.98
N SER A 33 -9.45 -49.75 17.36
CA SER A 33 -9.72 -48.42 16.82
C SER A 33 -9.93 -47.36 17.91
N PHE A 34 -10.44 -47.75 19.09
CA PHE A 34 -10.51 -46.90 20.28
C PHE A 34 -9.12 -46.67 20.89
N PHE A 35 -8.23 -47.67 20.87
CA PHE A 35 -6.82 -47.51 21.31
C PHE A 35 -5.93 -46.83 20.28
N SER A 36 -6.33 -46.79 19.01
CA SER A 36 -5.75 -45.93 17.98
C SER A 36 -6.43 -44.57 17.90
N SER A 37 -7.16 -44.15 18.95
CA SER A 37 -7.47 -42.74 19.10
C SER A 37 -6.13 -42.01 18.98
N SER A 38 -5.99 -41.23 17.91
CA SER A 38 -4.83 -40.41 17.65
C SER A 38 -4.64 -39.57 18.89
N GLN A 39 -3.68 -39.96 19.73
CA GLN A 39 -3.35 -39.17 20.89
C GLN A 39 -2.77 -37.88 20.31
N ASN A 40 -3.57 -36.83 20.32
CA ASN A 40 -3.15 -35.47 19.99
C ASN A 40 -2.21 -35.02 21.11
N TYR A 41 -1.02 -35.59 21.16
CA TYR A 41 0.05 -35.11 21.99
C TYR A 41 0.63 -33.87 21.31
N ASP A 42 0.82 -32.82 22.11
CA ASP A 42 1.70 -31.73 21.71
C ASP A 42 3.15 -32.25 21.74
N TYR A 43 3.94 -31.87 20.75
CA TYR A 43 5.36 -32.23 20.68
C TYR A 43 6.23 -31.03 21.04
N ILE A 44 7.32 -31.29 21.73
CA ILE A 44 8.34 -30.33 22.10
C ILE A 44 9.60 -30.68 21.32
N TRP A 45 10.13 -29.72 20.57
CA TRP A 45 11.42 -29.88 19.90
C TRP A 45 12.54 -29.91 20.95
N THR A 46 13.39 -30.93 20.86
CA THR A 46 14.57 -31.14 21.73
C THR A 46 15.87 -31.33 20.97
N GLY A 47 15.81 -31.34 19.64
CA GLY A 47 16.98 -31.56 18.79
C GLY A 47 18.08 -30.52 19.02
N LEU A 48 19.32 -30.97 18.87
CA LEU A 48 20.51 -30.12 18.92
C LEU A 48 20.72 -29.36 17.59
N VAL A 49 21.72 -28.48 17.59
CA VAL A 49 22.14 -27.69 16.43
C VAL A 49 22.42 -28.58 15.22
N ASN A 50 21.89 -28.20 14.05
CA ASN A 50 22.10 -28.89 12.76
C ASN A 50 21.35 -30.20 12.57
N GLU A 51 20.46 -30.58 13.48
CA GLU A 51 19.64 -31.77 13.29
C GLU A 51 18.39 -31.44 12.46
N ASP A 52 17.88 -32.47 11.77
CA ASP A 52 16.79 -32.37 10.80
C ASP A 52 15.43 -32.56 11.48
N TRP A 53 14.39 -31.82 11.04
CA TRP A 53 12.99 -32.02 11.47
C TRP A 53 12.54 -33.47 11.28
N SER A 54 13.10 -34.16 10.27
CA SER A 54 12.85 -35.57 9.98
C SER A 54 13.41 -36.55 11.02
N ASN A 55 14.30 -36.12 11.91
CA ASN A 55 14.86 -37.00 12.92
C ASN A 55 13.88 -37.17 14.09
N SER A 56 13.25 -38.34 14.16
CA SER A 56 12.25 -38.62 15.18
C SER A 56 12.78 -38.64 16.62
N LEU A 57 14.11 -38.71 16.81
CA LEU A 57 14.75 -38.61 18.11
C LEU A 57 14.76 -37.18 18.69
N ASN A 58 14.39 -36.19 17.88
CA ASN A 58 14.42 -34.78 18.27
C ASN A 58 13.09 -34.30 18.86
N TRP A 59 12.13 -35.20 18.97
CA TRP A 59 10.77 -34.91 19.39
C TRP A 59 10.48 -35.60 20.72
N MET A 60 10.08 -34.80 21.72
CA MET A 60 9.45 -35.32 22.93
C MET A 60 7.96 -35.04 22.87
N ASN A 61 7.12 -35.99 23.26
CA ASN A 61 5.71 -35.67 23.50
C ASN A 61 5.54 -34.83 24.77
N SER A 62 4.34 -34.32 25.00
CA SER A 62 3.98 -33.49 26.16
C SER A 62 4.21 -34.17 27.51
N ALA A 63 4.36 -35.50 27.55
CA ALA A 63 4.73 -36.25 28.75
C ALA A 63 6.25 -36.35 28.98
N GLY A 64 7.08 -35.75 28.10
CA GLY A 64 8.54 -35.75 28.19
C GLY A 64 9.21 -37.04 27.69
N ASN A 65 8.51 -37.89 26.94
CA ASN A 65 9.07 -39.13 26.39
C ASN A 65 9.45 -38.94 24.91
N ILE A 66 10.59 -39.51 24.51
CA ILE A 66 10.96 -39.68 23.11
C ILE A 66 10.16 -40.86 22.56
N ASP A 67 9.16 -40.62 21.72
CA ASP A 67 8.30 -41.67 21.15
C ASP A 67 8.75 -42.12 19.75
N GLY A 68 9.73 -41.43 19.16
CA GLY A 68 10.25 -41.76 17.84
C GLY A 68 9.28 -41.45 16.70
N LEU A 69 8.30 -40.57 16.93
CA LEU A 69 7.40 -40.04 15.91
C LEU A 69 7.80 -38.62 15.47
N ILE A 70 7.52 -38.31 14.21
CA ILE A 70 7.68 -36.97 13.64
C ILE A 70 6.30 -36.29 13.69
N PRO A 71 6.20 -35.02 14.15
CA PRO A 71 4.96 -34.27 14.10
C PRO A 71 4.38 -34.22 12.69
N ASN A 72 3.05 -34.23 12.59
CA ASN A 72 2.30 -34.10 11.34
C ASN A 72 1.23 -33.02 11.53
N SER A 73 0.41 -32.76 10.50
CA SER A 73 -0.64 -31.73 10.49
C SER A 73 -1.66 -31.79 11.63
N ASN A 74 -1.75 -32.89 12.40
CA ASN A 74 -2.64 -32.99 13.57
C ASN A 74 -1.96 -32.63 14.91
N HIS A 75 -0.64 -32.44 14.91
CA HIS A 75 0.15 -32.25 16.13
C HIS A 75 0.55 -30.78 16.30
N ASN A 76 0.40 -30.24 17.52
CA ASN A 76 1.04 -28.96 17.84
C ASN A 76 2.52 -29.20 18.14
N VAL A 77 3.34 -28.23 17.80
CA VAL A 77 4.78 -28.22 18.01
C VAL A 77 5.15 -26.99 18.83
N LEU A 78 5.86 -27.21 19.93
CA LEU A 78 6.50 -26.17 20.73
C LEU A 78 8.02 -26.23 20.51
N CYS A 79 8.60 -25.13 20.06
CA CYS A 79 10.04 -24.88 20.08
C CYS A 79 10.35 -24.02 21.31
N PRO A 80 10.84 -24.61 22.42
CA PRO A 80 11.03 -23.89 23.67
C PRO A 80 12.27 -22.99 23.61
N SER A 81 12.28 -21.93 24.44
CA SER A 81 13.35 -20.92 24.45
C SER A 81 14.74 -21.43 24.82
N ASN A 82 14.83 -22.56 25.53
CA ASN A 82 16.08 -23.21 25.91
C ASN A 82 16.63 -24.17 24.84
N ALA A 83 15.93 -24.38 23.72
CA ALA A 83 16.50 -25.07 22.57
C ALA A 83 17.56 -24.18 21.94
N PHE A 84 18.81 -24.35 22.41
CA PHE A 84 19.95 -23.64 21.88
C PHE A 84 20.17 -24.07 20.42
N ASN A 85 19.84 -23.18 19.49
CA ASN A 85 20.34 -23.10 18.10
C ASN A 85 19.40 -23.60 16.97
N PRO A 86 19.65 -23.17 15.72
CA PRO A 86 18.62 -23.13 14.69
C PRO A 86 18.31 -24.48 14.08
N LEU A 87 17.04 -24.63 13.69
CA LEU A 87 16.56 -25.77 12.93
C LEU A 87 17.04 -25.64 11.48
N LYS A 88 18.00 -26.49 11.11
CA LYS A 88 18.75 -26.30 9.86
C LYS A 88 17.90 -26.51 8.61
N SER A 89 16.92 -27.39 8.63
CA SER A 89 16.06 -27.60 7.46
C SER A 89 14.75 -28.25 7.83
N PHE A 90 13.71 -27.91 7.07
CA PHE A 90 12.49 -28.70 6.99
C PHE A 90 12.56 -29.54 5.72
N PRO A 91 12.37 -30.86 5.78
CA PRO A 91 12.08 -31.65 4.59
C PRO A 91 10.88 -31.08 3.84
N GLU A 92 10.88 -31.23 2.52
CA GLU A 92 9.69 -30.95 1.71
C GLU A 92 8.48 -31.72 2.25
N GLY A 93 7.36 -31.01 2.46
CA GLY A 93 6.13 -31.60 3.02
C GLY A 93 6.11 -31.71 4.55
N SER A 94 6.94 -30.93 5.26
CA SER A 94 6.83 -30.84 6.72
C SER A 94 5.54 -30.13 7.10
N GLU A 95 4.71 -30.77 7.91
CA GLU A 95 3.42 -30.23 8.35
C GLU A 95 3.27 -30.27 9.87
N CYS A 96 2.64 -29.26 10.46
CA CYS A 96 2.17 -29.29 11.84
C CYS A 96 0.85 -28.54 11.99
N ASN A 97 0.13 -28.76 13.10
CA ASN A 97 -1.07 -28.00 13.40
C ASN A 97 -0.69 -26.57 13.84
N THR A 98 -0.29 -26.40 15.10
CA THR A 98 0.23 -25.11 15.60
C THR A 98 1.73 -25.20 15.80
N LEU A 99 2.51 -24.32 15.19
CA LEU A 99 3.91 -24.13 15.53
C LEU A 99 4.03 -22.95 16.50
N THR A 100 4.39 -23.22 17.74
CA THR A 100 4.68 -22.20 18.76
C THR A 100 6.18 -22.10 18.94
N ILE A 101 6.72 -20.90 18.75
CA ILE A 101 8.12 -20.58 18.96
C ILE A 101 8.19 -19.64 20.15
N ASP A 102 8.67 -20.15 21.28
CA ASP A 102 9.05 -19.33 22.43
C ASP A 102 10.52 -18.92 22.23
N ALA A 103 10.74 -17.69 21.76
CA ALA A 103 12.07 -17.20 21.40
C ALA A 103 12.71 -16.33 22.49
N SER A 104 12.34 -16.53 23.77
CA SER A 104 12.78 -15.69 24.89
C SER A 104 14.31 -15.52 25.01
N TYR A 105 15.13 -16.43 24.45
CA TYR A 105 16.60 -16.34 24.50
C TYR A 105 17.33 -16.65 23.18
N ASN A 106 16.66 -17.11 22.12
CA ASN A 106 17.30 -17.64 20.92
C ASN A 106 16.49 -17.35 19.64
N THR A 107 17.17 -17.27 18.49
CA THR A 107 16.53 -17.16 17.16
C THR A 107 16.21 -18.56 16.63
N PHE A 108 14.93 -18.80 16.31
CA PHE A 108 14.53 -19.91 15.45
C PHE A 108 14.87 -19.57 14.00
N VAL A 109 16.05 -19.97 13.55
CA VAL A 109 16.43 -19.78 12.14
C VAL A 109 16.01 -21.00 11.35
N VAL A 110 15.17 -20.76 10.34
CA VAL A 110 14.86 -21.66 9.24
C VAL A 110 15.90 -21.41 8.15
N GLN A 111 16.96 -22.22 8.16
CA GLN A 111 18.05 -22.11 7.18
C GLN A 111 17.98 -23.19 6.11
N SER A 112 16.94 -23.20 5.29
CA SER A 112 17.04 -24.05 4.12
C SER A 112 18.18 -23.57 3.21
N ASN A 113 19.08 -24.47 2.79
CA ASN A 113 19.95 -24.26 1.62
C ASN A 113 19.30 -24.81 0.34
N VAL A 114 18.08 -25.34 0.45
CA VAL A 114 17.34 -25.99 -0.62
C VAL A 114 16.04 -25.21 -0.86
N PRO A 115 15.88 -24.55 -2.02
CA PRO A 115 14.69 -23.74 -2.30
C PRO A 115 13.35 -24.49 -2.18
N THR A 116 13.35 -25.82 -2.27
CA THR A 116 12.14 -26.67 -2.20
C THR A 116 11.66 -26.97 -0.78
N ASN A 117 12.43 -26.60 0.26
CA ASN A 117 12.00 -26.85 1.63
C ASN A 117 10.75 -26.03 1.94
N HIS A 118 9.70 -26.72 2.38
CA HIS A 118 8.37 -26.16 2.58
C HIS A 118 7.82 -26.65 3.92
N LEU A 119 7.65 -25.73 4.87
CA LEU A 119 6.93 -25.97 6.12
C LEU A 119 5.51 -25.42 5.99
N VAL A 120 4.53 -26.28 6.24
CA VAL A 120 3.13 -25.88 6.35
C VAL A 120 2.69 -26.00 7.80
N CYS A 121 2.02 -24.97 8.32
CA CYS A 121 1.38 -25.04 9.62
C CYS A 121 -0.02 -24.40 9.58
N ASN A 122 -0.97 -24.90 10.38
CA ASN A 122 -2.29 -24.28 10.48
C ASN A 122 -2.24 -22.95 11.22
N SER A 123 -1.34 -22.80 12.20
CA SER A 123 -1.14 -21.55 12.92
C SER A 123 0.32 -21.42 13.34
N LEU A 124 0.84 -20.21 13.30
CA LEU A 124 2.18 -19.88 13.76
C LEU A 124 2.08 -18.84 14.88
N ILE A 125 2.61 -19.20 16.04
CA ILE A 125 2.71 -18.31 17.20
C ILE A 125 4.19 -18.06 17.44
N VAL A 126 4.60 -16.79 17.34
CA VAL A 126 5.97 -16.38 17.68
C VAL A 126 5.88 -15.53 18.94
N ASP A 127 6.12 -16.14 20.09
CA ASP A 127 6.13 -15.43 21.36
C ASP A 127 7.56 -15.05 21.73
N ASN A 128 7.82 -13.75 21.87
CA ASN A 128 9.10 -13.27 22.37
C ASN A 128 8.89 -12.06 23.27
N SER A 129 8.87 -12.32 24.57
CA SER A 129 8.78 -11.27 25.60
C SER A 129 10.05 -10.42 25.73
N ASN A 130 11.19 -10.84 25.16
CA ASN A 130 12.50 -10.22 25.33
C ASN A 130 13.05 -9.49 24.09
N GLY A 131 12.28 -9.40 23.00
CA GLY A 131 12.44 -8.39 21.94
C GLY A 131 13.56 -8.54 20.90
N ILE A 132 14.49 -9.50 21.02
CA ILE A 132 15.67 -9.54 20.11
C ILE A 132 15.62 -10.66 19.05
N TYR A 133 14.90 -11.76 19.31
CA TYR A 133 15.02 -12.99 18.52
C TYR A 133 13.67 -13.60 18.14
N GLY A 134 13.60 -14.40 17.09
CA GLY A 134 12.35 -15.03 16.65
C GLY A 134 12.58 -15.88 15.40
N VAL A 135 11.73 -15.76 14.38
CA VAL A 135 11.84 -16.54 13.14
C VAL A 135 12.80 -15.86 12.18
N GLN A 136 13.75 -16.60 11.62
CA GLN A 136 14.54 -16.13 10.48
C GLN A 136 14.47 -17.12 9.31
N ILE A 137 14.00 -16.69 8.14
CA ILE A 137 13.96 -17.51 6.92
C ILE A 137 15.08 -17.04 5.99
N ASN A 138 16.03 -17.91 5.68
CA ASN A 138 17.10 -17.59 4.72
C ASN A 138 16.73 -17.97 3.28
N SER A 139 16.02 -19.07 3.11
CA SER A 139 15.45 -19.53 1.83
C SER A 139 14.37 -20.59 2.10
N GLY A 140 13.67 -21.04 1.05
CA GLY A 140 12.55 -21.98 1.14
C GLY A 140 11.21 -21.27 1.30
N LYS A 141 10.20 -22.02 1.75
CA LYS A 141 8.84 -21.51 1.94
C LYS A 141 8.29 -21.89 3.31
N ILE A 142 7.65 -20.94 3.99
CA ILE A 142 6.76 -21.23 5.12
C ILE A 142 5.34 -20.81 4.72
N GLU A 143 4.38 -21.70 4.90
CA GLU A 143 2.96 -21.45 4.65
C GLU A 143 2.18 -21.63 5.96
N VAL A 144 1.53 -20.56 6.41
CA VAL A 144 0.65 -20.54 7.57
C VAL A 144 -0.79 -20.52 7.05
N LEU A 145 -1.54 -21.60 7.23
CA LEU A 145 -2.91 -21.75 6.70
C LEU A 145 -3.96 -20.94 7.47
N GLY A 146 -3.61 -20.43 8.64
CA GLY A 146 -4.45 -19.58 9.50
C GLY A 146 -3.75 -18.28 9.88
N ASP A 147 -4.03 -17.79 11.09
CA ASP A 147 -3.47 -16.54 11.60
C ASP A 147 -2.01 -16.70 12.04
N LEU A 148 -1.23 -15.62 11.86
CA LEU A 148 0.07 -15.42 12.46
C LEU A 148 -0.10 -14.51 13.68
N LEU A 149 0.08 -15.07 14.88
CA LEU A 149 0.22 -14.29 16.11
C LEU A 149 1.70 -14.11 16.40
N ASN A 150 2.28 -13.03 15.89
CA ASN A 150 3.67 -12.72 16.12
C ASN A 150 3.75 -11.66 17.21
N LYS A 151 4.37 -11.92 18.37
CA LYS A 151 4.78 -10.90 19.36
C LYS A 151 6.28 -10.64 19.33
N GLY A 152 7.01 -11.33 18.46
CA GLY A 152 8.47 -11.30 18.39
C GLY A 152 9.01 -10.72 17.11
N TYR A 153 10.16 -11.26 16.70
CA TYR A 153 10.96 -10.82 15.58
C TYR A 153 10.88 -11.83 14.44
N ILE A 154 10.40 -11.40 13.27
CA ILE A 154 10.43 -12.20 12.04
C ILE A 154 11.39 -11.53 11.06
N ARG A 155 12.31 -12.32 10.50
CA ARG A 155 13.31 -11.90 9.53
C ARG A 155 13.25 -12.79 8.31
N LEU A 156 13.13 -12.21 7.14
CA LEU A 156 13.19 -12.95 5.88
C LEU A 156 14.39 -12.40 5.12
N ILE A 157 15.41 -13.22 4.91
CA ILE A 157 16.59 -12.88 4.10
C ILE A 157 16.40 -13.38 2.65
N GLY A 158 15.50 -14.34 2.46
CA GLY A 158 15.10 -14.87 1.16
C GLY A 158 13.93 -15.83 1.33
N GLY A 159 13.46 -16.40 0.23
CA GLY A 159 12.34 -17.34 0.23
C GLY A 159 10.96 -16.68 0.23
N GLU A 160 9.96 -17.49 0.50
CA GLU A 160 8.55 -17.11 0.51
C GLU A 160 7.93 -17.33 1.89
N PHE A 161 7.14 -16.36 2.36
CA PHE A 161 6.36 -16.52 3.58
C PHE A 161 4.91 -16.17 3.31
N LYS A 162 4.08 -17.21 3.30
CA LYS A 162 2.68 -17.13 2.96
C LYS A 162 1.81 -17.30 4.18
N ILE A 163 0.83 -16.44 4.36
CA ILE A 163 -0.08 -16.42 5.51
C ILE A 163 -1.49 -16.32 4.96
N HIS A 164 -2.34 -17.29 5.26
CA HIS A 164 -3.71 -17.34 4.72
C HIS A 164 -4.72 -16.61 5.61
N GLY A 165 -4.35 -16.32 6.86
CA GLY A 165 -5.14 -15.53 7.80
C GLY A 165 -4.56 -14.13 8.02
N ASN A 166 -4.86 -13.57 9.20
CA ASN A 166 -4.40 -12.26 9.62
C ASN A 166 -3.01 -12.35 10.26
N VAL A 167 -2.25 -11.27 10.15
CA VAL A 167 -1.05 -11.02 10.96
C VAL A 167 -1.43 -10.06 12.07
N GLY A 168 -1.32 -10.50 13.32
CA GLY A 168 -1.63 -9.68 14.49
C GLY A 168 -0.41 -9.41 15.38
N ASN A 169 -0.37 -8.21 15.95
CA ASN A 169 0.36 -7.87 17.18
C ASN A 169 1.90 -8.02 17.16
N TYR A 170 2.56 -7.63 16.07
CA TYR A 170 4.01 -7.82 15.91
C TYR A 170 4.87 -6.70 16.49
N SER A 171 6.03 -7.12 17.02
CA SER A 171 7.12 -6.22 17.39
C SER A 171 8.02 -5.95 16.18
N TYR A 172 8.42 -6.97 15.42
CA TYR A 172 9.36 -6.75 14.34
C TYR A 172 9.10 -7.69 13.16
N PHE A 173 8.93 -7.11 11.97
CA PHE A 173 8.77 -7.84 10.72
C PHE A 173 9.70 -7.26 9.67
N PHE A 174 10.79 -7.97 9.39
CA PHE A 174 11.81 -7.54 8.46
C PHE A 174 11.86 -8.45 7.24
N VAL A 175 11.73 -7.89 6.06
CA VAL A 175 11.83 -8.58 4.78
C VAL A 175 13.03 -8.00 4.03
N TYR A 176 13.98 -8.84 3.63
CA TYR A 176 15.21 -8.46 2.96
C TYR A 176 15.35 -9.23 1.64
N SER A 177 16.13 -8.68 0.71
CA SER A 177 16.86 -9.40 -0.35
C SER A 177 16.00 -10.34 -1.20
N ASN A 178 15.05 -9.77 -1.96
CA ASN A 178 14.12 -10.52 -2.83
C ASN A 178 13.21 -11.54 -2.10
N ALA A 179 13.11 -11.49 -0.77
CA ALA A 179 12.10 -12.28 -0.08
C ALA A 179 10.69 -11.77 -0.43
N LEU A 180 9.76 -12.70 -0.53
CA LEU A 180 8.36 -12.46 -0.85
C LEU A 180 7.49 -12.81 0.35
N VAL A 181 6.58 -11.90 0.70
CA VAL A 181 5.59 -12.13 1.75
C VAL A 181 4.21 -11.96 1.16
N ASP A 182 3.34 -12.94 1.37
CA ASP A 182 1.96 -12.93 0.89
C ASP A 182 1.01 -13.17 2.06
N VAL A 183 0.12 -12.21 2.32
CA VAL A 183 -0.83 -12.22 3.44
C VAL A 183 -2.24 -12.15 2.86
N ASN A 184 -2.95 -13.28 2.82
CA ASN A 184 -4.34 -13.37 2.37
C ASN A 184 -5.35 -12.94 3.46
N GLY A 185 -5.00 -11.92 4.23
CA GLY A 185 -5.78 -11.40 5.35
C GLY A 185 -5.32 -9.99 5.71
N ASN A 186 -5.69 -9.51 6.90
CA ASN A 186 -5.26 -8.20 7.37
C ASN A 186 -3.85 -8.26 7.97
N PHE A 187 -3.11 -7.16 7.85
CA PHE A 187 -1.84 -6.95 8.53
C PHE A 187 -2.02 -5.88 9.61
N ASN A 188 -2.23 -6.31 10.84
CA ASN A 188 -2.63 -5.45 11.95
C ASN A 188 -1.48 -5.27 12.95
N ASN A 189 -1.04 -4.02 13.11
CA ASN A 189 -0.14 -3.59 14.16
C ASN A 189 -0.90 -2.73 15.17
N GLU A 190 -1.63 -3.39 16.07
CA GLU A 190 -2.42 -2.70 17.10
C GLU A 190 -1.63 -2.43 18.39
N ILE A 191 -0.39 -2.95 18.49
CA ILE A 191 0.44 -2.69 19.66
C ILE A 191 1.03 -1.28 19.55
N SER A 192 0.45 -0.34 20.30
CA SER A 192 1.09 0.93 20.63
C SER A 192 2.22 0.68 21.64
N SER A 193 3.32 0.13 21.14
CA SER A 193 4.59 0.08 21.85
C SER A 193 5.61 0.69 20.91
N THR A 194 6.49 1.54 21.45
CA THR A 194 7.45 2.38 20.71
C THR A 194 8.47 1.63 19.84
N LEU A 195 8.28 0.32 19.62
CA LEU A 195 9.24 -0.60 19.05
C LEU A 195 8.66 -1.50 17.96
N SER A 196 7.46 -1.23 17.42
CA SER A 196 6.93 -2.07 16.34
C SER A 196 7.38 -1.62 14.94
N TYR A 197 8.03 -2.51 14.15
CA TYR A 197 8.55 -2.17 12.82
C TYR A 197 8.13 -3.16 11.73
N LEU A 198 7.63 -2.65 10.60
CA LEU A 198 7.62 -3.37 9.33
C LEU A 198 8.68 -2.75 8.41
N ARG A 199 9.74 -3.50 8.09
CA ARG A 199 10.83 -3.03 7.23
C ARG A 199 11.01 -3.94 6.02
N LEU A 200 10.94 -3.36 4.84
CA LEU A 200 11.23 -3.98 3.55
C LEU A 200 12.59 -3.48 3.05
N VAL A 201 13.48 -4.37 2.60
CA VAL A 201 14.86 -4.06 2.22
C VAL A 201 15.28 -4.76 0.93
N SER A 202 15.87 -3.99 0.01
CA SER A 202 16.58 -4.49 -1.18
C SER A 202 15.73 -5.38 -2.07
N ASN A 203 14.82 -4.77 -2.85
CA ASN A 203 13.92 -5.45 -3.78
C ASN A 203 13.02 -6.51 -3.11
N SER A 204 12.73 -6.38 -1.83
CA SER A 204 11.75 -7.23 -1.16
C SER A 204 10.33 -6.78 -1.48
N GLU A 205 9.41 -7.73 -1.44
CA GLU A 205 7.99 -7.48 -1.71
C GLU A 205 7.11 -8.05 -0.60
N ILE A 206 6.08 -7.30 -0.24
CA ILE A 206 4.96 -7.78 0.56
C ILE A 206 3.65 -7.51 -0.17
N SER A 207 2.77 -8.50 -0.19
CA SER A 207 1.40 -8.41 -0.66
C SER A 207 0.43 -8.70 0.49
N ILE A 208 -0.58 -7.85 0.65
CA ILE A 208 -1.59 -7.91 1.70
C ILE A 208 -2.96 -7.84 1.02
N ALA A 209 -3.70 -8.95 1.01
CA ALA A 209 -5.02 -9.03 0.41
C ALA A 209 -6.09 -8.24 1.20
N GLY A 210 -5.90 -8.12 2.51
CA GLY A 210 -6.79 -7.36 3.40
C GLY A 210 -6.30 -5.94 3.66
N ASN A 211 -6.67 -5.40 4.83
CA ASN A 211 -6.26 -4.07 5.27
C ASN A 211 -4.87 -4.10 5.90
N LEU A 212 -4.12 -3.02 5.73
CA LEU A 212 -2.93 -2.69 6.50
C LEU A 212 -3.31 -1.66 7.57
N ASN A 213 -3.40 -2.09 8.83
CA ASN A 213 -3.67 -1.20 9.96
C ASN A 213 -2.39 -1.04 10.78
N TRP A 214 -1.91 0.18 10.92
CA TRP A 214 -0.52 0.38 11.28
C TRP A 214 -0.34 1.60 12.20
N ASN A 215 0.38 1.44 13.31
CA ASN A 215 0.47 2.46 14.37
C ASN A 215 1.91 2.93 14.72
N GLU A 216 2.98 2.38 14.13
CA GLU A 216 4.37 2.54 14.66
C GLU A 216 5.44 2.98 13.64
N THR A 217 6.47 2.18 13.24
CA THR A 217 7.33 2.48 12.05
C THR A 217 7.20 1.51 10.83
N ILE A 218 6.94 2.03 9.61
CA ILE A 218 7.00 1.31 8.33
C ILE A 218 8.18 1.89 7.57
N ALA A 219 9.08 1.04 7.07
CA ALA A 219 10.22 1.50 6.28
C ALA A 219 10.40 0.67 5.01
N LEU A 220 10.27 1.32 3.85
CA LEU A 220 10.53 0.72 2.54
C LEU A 220 11.90 1.20 2.04
N TYR A 221 12.94 0.39 2.17
CA TYR A 221 14.26 0.68 1.61
C TYR A 221 14.28 0.48 0.10
N PRO A 222 15.30 0.99 -0.61
CA PRO A 222 15.23 1.19 -2.05
C PRO A 222 14.73 -0.02 -2.85
N ASN A 223 13.90 0.27 -3.85
CA ASN A 223 13.28 -0.67 -4.78
C ASN A 223 12.36 -1.72 -4.15
N SER A 224 11.91 -1.53 -2.90
CA SER A 224 10.96 -2.44 -2.26
C SER A 224 9.53 -2.14 -2.70
N LYS A 225 8.69 -3.17 -2.73
CA LYS A 225 7.28 -3.04 -3.12
C LYS A 225 6.35 -3.48 -2.01
N MET A 226 5.27 -2.73 -1.84
CA MET A 226 4.18 -3.07 -0.92
C MET A 226 2.86 -3.02 -1.69
N HIS A 227 2.14 -4.13 -1.73
CA HIS A 227 0.82 -4.23 -2.32
C HIS A 227 -0.23 -4.41 -1.23
N VAL A 228 -1.24 -3.53 -1.19
CA VAL A 228 -2.36 -3.61 -0.25
C VAL A 228 -3.66 -3.53 -1.03
N ASP A 229 -4.38 -4.65 -1.05
CA ASP A 229 -5.66 -4.76 -1.75
C ASP A 229 -6.82 -4.13 -0.97
N GLY A 230 -6.72 -4.10 0.38
CA GLY A 230 -7.63 -3.38 1.25
C GLY A 230 -7.20 -1.93 1.52
N ASN A 231 -7.67 -1.40 2.65
CA ASN A 231 -7.35 -0.06 3.11
C ASN A 231 -5.95 -0.02 3.75
N ILE A 232 -5.27 1.12 3.60
CA ILE A 232 -4.09 1.49 4.39
C ILE A 232 -4.55 2.50 5.43
N THR A 233 -4.43 2.14 6.71
CA THR A 233 -4.77 3.01 7.84
C THR A 233 -3.54 3.26 8.71
N MET A 234 -3.15 4.54 8.82
CA MET A 234 -2.04 5.01 9.64
C MET A 234 -2.53 5.68 10.91
N GLY A 235 -2.22 5.10 12.07
CA GLY A 235 -2.57 5.65 13.37
C GLY A 235 -1.80 6.92 13.73
N ALA A 236 -2.26 7.58 14.79
CA ALA A 236 -1.56 8.73 15.36
C ALA A 236 -0.19 8.29 15.90
N SER A 237 0.89 9.04 15.61
CA SER A 237 2.30 8.72 15.92
C SER A 237 2.98 7.71 15.00
N SER A 238 2.28 7.20 13.99
CA SER A 238 2.86 6.28 13.02
C SER A 238 3.84 7.01 12.08
N ASN A 239 4.93 6.35 11.68
CA ASN A 239 6.02 6.90 10.87
C ASN A 239 6.36 6.03 9.65
N ALA A 240 5.94 6.45 8.45
CA ALA A 240 6.27 5.78 7.21
C ALA A 240 7.50 6.44 6.55
N ILE A 241 8.55 5.66 6.31
CA ILE A 241 9.80 6.10 5.68
C ILE A 241 9.95 5.36 4.35
N ILE A 242 9.77 6.07 3.23
CA ILE A 242 9.76 5.45 1.90
C ILE A 242 10.99 5.92 1.12
N HIS A 243 11.96 5.04 0.90
CA HIS A 243 13.20 5.34 0.19
C HIS A 243 13.05 5.28 -1.34
N ASN A 244 14.10 5.72 -2.03
CA ASN A 244 14.17 5.84 -3.49
C ASN A 244 13.81 4.55 -4.24
N GLY A 245 12.94 4.66 -5.24
CA GLY A 245 12.52 3.56 -6.11
C GLY A 245 11.52 2.61 -5.46
N SER A 246 11.14 2.83 -4.20
CA SER A 246 10.13 2.02 -3.54
C SER A 246 8.71 2.42 -3.98
N GLU A 247 7.83 1.44 -4.06
CA GLU A 247 6.45 1.60 -4.54
C GLU A 247 5.44 1.05 -3.54
N ILE A 248 4.35 1.79 -3.31
CA ILE A 248 3.19 1.33 -2.54
C ILE A 248 1.98 1.31 -3.47
N TYR A 249 1.37 0.15 -3.64
CA TYR A 249 0.11 -0.04 -4.36
C TYR A 249 -1.01 -0.12 -3.33
N CYS A 250 -1.98 0.77 -3.45
CA CYS A 250 -3.17 0.82 -2.61
C CYS A 250 -4.39 0.63 -3.50
N LYS A 251 -5.16 -0.44 -3.28
CA LYS A 251 -6.46 -0.65 -3.95
C LYS A 251 -7.66 -0.20 -3.11
N GLY A 252 -7.53 -0.14 -1.78
CA GLY A 252 -8.54 0.44 -0.89
C GLY A 252 -8.31 1.91 -0.58
N ASN A 253 -8.87 2.39 0.53
CA ASN A 253 -8.69 3.76 0.98
C ASN A 253 -7.33 3.96 1.63
N TRP A 254 -6.80 5.18 1.53
CA TRP A 254 -5.68 5.65 2.32
C TRP A 254 -6.19 6.58 3.41
N ASP A 255 -5.97 6.22 4.67
CA ASP A 255 -6.43 7.00 5.82
C ASP A 255 -5.28 7.19 6.82
N ALA A 256 -4.69 8.37 6.85
CA ALA A 256 -3.61 8.71 7.76
C ALA A 256 -4.08 9.72 8.81
N ALA A 257 -3.91 9.38 10.09
CA ALA A 257 -4.24 10.28 11.18
C ALA A 257 -3.40 11.57 11.14
N LEU A 258 -3.96 12.67 11.64
CA LEU A 258 -3.31 14.01 11.69
C LEU A 258 -1.88 14.01 12.25
N ALA A 259 -1.61 13.16 13.24
CA ALA A 259 -0.29 13.08 13.89
C ALA A 259 0.60 11.95 13.35
N SER A 260 0.29 11.39 12.18
CA SER A 260 1.20 10.50 11.47
C SER A 260 2.31 11.30 10.78
N ASN A 261 3.41 10.63 10.45
CA ASN A 261 4.53 11.17 9.70
C ASN A 261 4.74 10.28 8.46
N PHE A 262 4.65 10.84 7.26
CA PHE A 262 4.92 10.14 6.02
C PHE A 262 6.07 10.85 5.30
N THR A 263 7.28 10.29 5.43
CA THR A 263 8.52 10.88 4.89
C THR A 263 8.98 10.11 3.64
N PRO A 264 8.52 10.50 2.44
CA PRO A 264 8.97 9.89 1.21
C PRO A 264 10.30 10.52 0.74
N ASN A 265 11.04 9.76 -0.06
CA ASN A 265 12.28 10.19 -0.72
C ASN A 265 12.04 10.38 -2.22
N VAL A 266 12.97 11.05 -2.90
CA VAL A 266 12.80 11.71 -4.21
C VAL A 266 12.25 10.85 -5.36
N SER A 267 12.41 9.52 -5.32
CA SER A 267 11.88 8.64 -6.37
C SER A 267 10.92 7.55 -5.84
N SER A 268 10.38 7.73 -4.64
CA SER A 268 9.31 6.85 -4.14
C SER A 268 7.97 7.17 -4.79
N LYS A 269 7.09 6.17 -4.89
CA LYS A 269 5.81 6.29 -5.59
C LYS A 269 4.66 5.62 -4.83
N VAL A 270 3.51 6.29 -4.76
CA VAL A 270 2.23 5.70 -4.30
C VAL A 270 1.31 5.55 -5.51
N ILE A 271 0.69 4.39 -5.65
CA ILE A 271 -0.14 4.03 -6.79
C ILE A 271 -1.53 3.66 -6.29
N PHE A 272 -2.53 4.44 -6.68
CA PHE A 272 -3.95 4.15 -6.45
C PHE A 272 -4.51 3.41 -7.67
N ASN A 273 -4.73 2.11 -7.51
CA ASN A 273 -5.15 1.22 -8.61
C ASN A 273 -6.31 0.28 -8.22
N GLY A 274 -7.15 0.73 -7.30
CA GLY A 274 -8.34 -0.02 -6.89
C GLY A 274 -9.43 -0.04 -7.96
N ASP A 275 -10.19 -1.13 -8.02
CA ASP A 275 -11.34 -1.28 -8.92
C ASP A 275 -12.61 -0.56 -8.39
N SER A 276 -12.59 -0.14 -7.13
CA SER A 276 -13.66 0.62 -6.47
C SER A 276 -13.24 2.04 -6.15
N GLN A 277 -14.19 2.92 -5.86
CA GLN A 277 -13.94 4.28 -5.38
C GLN A 277 -12.98 4.27 -4.19
N GLN A 278 -11.93 5.08 -4.25
CA GLN A 278 -10.93 5.20 -3.20
C GLN A 278 -10.97 6.59 -2.60
N PHE A 279 -10.78 6.67 -1.30
CA PHE A 279 -10.60 7.91 -0.57
C PHE A 279 -9.14 8.05 -0.17
N CYS A 280 -8.57 9.23 -0.41
CA CYS A 280 -7.28 9.61 0.12
C CYS A 280 -7.48 10.68 1.19
N ASN A 281 -7.13 10.31 2.40
CA ASN A 281 -7.07 11.14 3.57
C ASN A 281 -5.63 11.14 4.08
N LEU A 282 -4.90 12.22 3.82
CA LEU A 282 -3.63 12.50 4.49
C LEU A 282 -3.89 13.46 5.64
N GLY A 283 -3.47 13.07 6.84
CA GLY A 283 -3.56 13.95 7.98
C GLY A 283 -2.68 15.20 7.82
N TYR A 284 -3.23 16.37 8.16
CA TYR A 284 -2.52 17.65 8.11
C TYR A 284 -1.27 17.66 8.99
N GLY A 285 -0.09 17.91 8.41
CA GLY A 285 1.17 18.06 9.14
C GLY A 285 2.37 18.27 8.20
N ASN A 286 3.40 18.99 8.66
CA ASN A 286 4.55 19.44 7.86
C ASN A 286 5.34 18.34 7.11
N ASN A 287 5.06 17.07 7.38
CA ASN A 287 5.73 15.92 6.81
C ASN A 287 4.73 14.84 6.34
N ASN A 288 3.53 15.24 5.90
CA ASN A 288 2.55 14.32 5.31
C ASN A 288 2.30 14.71 3.86
N TYR A 289 3.24 14.37 2.99
CA TYR A 289 3.16 14.61 1.56
C TYR A 289 3.55 13.33 0.81
N PHE A 290 3.03 13.12 -0.39
CA PHE A 290 3.55 12.08 -1.27
C PHE A 290 4.73 12.60 -2.09
N GLN A 291 5.68 11.73 -2.46
CA GLN A 291 6.68 12.14 -3.44
C GLN A 291 6.09 12.07 -4.85
N ASN A 292 5.80 10.88 -5.37
CA ASN A 292 5.12 10.73 -6.66
C ASN A 292 3.83 9.95 -6.45
N VAL A 293 2.79 10.30 -7.19
CA VAL A 293 1.50 9.61 -7.15
C VAL A 293 1.09 9.21 -8.55
N GLU A 294 0.61 7.99 -8.71
CA GLU A 294 -0.14 7.56 -9.89
C GLU A 294 -1.54 7.13 -9.52
N VAL A 295 -2.51 7.54 -10.33
CA VAL A 295 -3.89 7.09 -10.27
C VAL A 295 -4.19 6.35 -11.56
N ASN A 296 -4.36 5.04 -11.45
CA ASN A 296 -4.62 4.15 -12.58
C ASN A 296 -5.93 3.40 -12.34
N LYS A 297 -7.05 4.08 -12.60
CA LYS A 297 -8.40 3.62 -12.27
C LYS A 297 -9.32 3.65 -13.49
N PRO A 298 -9.23 2.69 -14.43
CA PRO A 298 -9.93 2.72 -15.72
C PRO A 298 -11.42 3.11 -15.66
N ASN A 299 -12.12 2.74 -14.60
CA ASN A 299 -13.57 2.88 -14.49
C ASN A 299 -14.04 3.56 -13.19
N ASP A 300 -13.15 4.13 -12.38
CA ASP A 300 -13.54 4.62 -11.06
C ASP A 300 -12.79 5.90 -10.65
N THR A 301 -13.06 6.36 -9.43
CA THR A 301 -12.73 7.67 -8.90
C THR A 301 -11.74 7.54 -7.74
N LEU A 302 -10.70 8.38 -7.74
CA LEU A 302 -9.96 8.74 -6.53
C LEU A 302 -10.57 10.02 -5.98
N ILE A 303 -10.97 10.00 -4.72
CA ILE A 303 -11.53 11.15 -4.01
C ILE A 303 -10.54 11.67 -2.97
N ILE A 304 -10.22 12.95 -3.07
CA ILE A 304 -9.47 13.71 -2.06
C ILE A 304 -10.47 14.42 -1.15
N LEU A 305 -10.43 14.15 0.15
CA LEU A 305 -11.46 14.59 1.12
C LEU A 305 -10.97 15.60 2.18
N GLN A 306 -9.67 15.79 2.37
CA GLN A 306 -9.12 16.59 3.46
C GLN A 306 -8.55 17.92 2.99
N ASP A 307 -8.48 18.88 3.92
CA ASP A 307 -8.08 20.28 3.72
C ASP A 307 -6.95 20.44 2.68
N GLU A 308 -5.90 19.62 2.76
CA GLU A 308 -4.78 19.66 1.83
C GLU A 308 -4.13 18.28 1.63
N VAL A 309 -3.83 17.91 0.38
CA VAL A 309 -2.95 16.82 0.00
C VAL A 309 -1.80 17.40 -0.81
N MET A 310 -0.58 17.24 -0.31
CA MET A 310 0.63 17.73 -0.97
C MET A 310 1.39 16.61 -1.68
N ILE A 311 1.89 16.90 -2.87
CA ILE A 311 2.72 16.02 -3.69
C ILE A 311 3.97 16.77 -4.11
N ASN A 312 5.14 16.31 -3.66
CA ASN A 312 6.42 17.01 -3.90
C ASN A 312 7.01 16.76 -5.30
N GLY A 313 6.63 15.66 -5.93
CA GLY A 313 7.01 15.27 -7.28
C GLY A 313 5.77 15.17 -8.17
N ASP A 314 5.76 14.20 -9.07
CA ASP A 314 4.78 14.15 -10.15
C ASP A 314 3.46 13.50 -9.71
N PHE A 315 2.36 13.97 -10.30
CA PHE A 315 1.04 13.35 -10.19
C PHE A 315 0.56 12.88 -11.56
N ASP A 316 0.46 11.56 -11.74
CA ASP A 316 0.02 10.95 -13.00
C ASP A 316 -1.40 10.37 -12.86
N LEU A 317 -2.40 11.03 -13.43
CA LEU A 317 -3.74 10.48 -13.64
C LEU A 317 -3.77 9.73 -14.98
N THR A 318 -3.28 8.49 -14.97
CA THR A 318 -3.18 7.68 -16.18
C THR A 318 -4.55 7.23 -16.67
N GLN A 319 -5.48 6.93 -15.76
CA GLN A 319 -6.87 6.58 -16.06
C GLN A 319 -7.80 6.93 -14.88
N GLY A 320 -9.06 7.25 -15.16
CA GLY A 320 -10.11 7.42 -14.15
C GLY A 320 -10.49 8.86 -13.82
N VAL A 321 -11.18 9.04 -12.70
CA VAL A 321 -11.61 10.37 -12.25
C VAL A 321 -10.84 10.77 -10.99
N LEU A 322 -10.16 11.92 -11.01
CA LEU A 322 -9.74 12.60 -9.79
C LEU A 322 -10.88 13.52 -9.34
N LYS A 323 -11.36 13.34 -8.12
CA LYS A 323 -12.36 14.20 -7.50
C LYS A 323 -11.79 14.89 -6.26
N ILE A 324 -11.87 16.21 -6.19
CA ILE A 324 -11.39 17.02 -5.07
C ILE A 324 -12.60 17.58 -4.33
N GLU A 325 -12.81 17.15 -3.08
CA GLU A 325 -13.97 17.51 -2.26
C GLU A 325 -13.58 18.33 -1.04
N ASN A 326 -13.85 19.65 -1.10
CA ASN A 326 -13.55 20.58 0.00
C ASN A 326 -12.09 20.48 0.48
N ALA A 327 -11.18 20.41 -0.49
CA ALA A 327 -9.78 20.07 -0.31
C ALA A 327 -8.93 20.86 -1.30
N THR A 328 -7.65 21.05 -0.98
CA THR A 328 -6.60 21.45 -1.91
C THR A 328 -5.77 20.23 -2.29
N LEU A 329 -5.55 20.00 -3.58
CA LEU A 329 -4.47 19.13 -4.06
C LEU A 329 -3.34 20.02 -4.57
N ASP A 330 -2.21 20.02 -3.88
CA ASP A 330 -1.00 20.76 -4.25
C ASP A 330 0.03 19.80 -4.88
N VAL A 331 0.43 20.08 -6.13
CA VAL A 331 1.39 19.29 -6.89
C VAL A 331 2.58 20.16 -7.30
N ASN A 332 3.70 19.93 -6.62
CA ASN A 332 4.96 20.65 -6.86
C ASN A 332 5.69 20.17 -8.13
N GLY A 333 5.53 18.90 -8.51
CA GLY A 333 6.02 18.35 -9.78
C GLY A 333 5.03 18.52 -10.93
N ASP A 334 5.22 17.78 -12.02
CA ASP A 334 4.31 17.86 -13.17
C ASP A 334 2.99 17.10 -12.86
N PHE A 335 1.85 17.78 -13.09
CA PHE A 335 0.54 17.14 -13.09
C PHE A 335 0.22 16.64 -14.50
N ASN A 336 0.03 15.33 -14.63
CA ASN A 336 -0.20 14.68 -15.91
C ASN A 336 -1.56 13.98 -15.97
N SER A 337 -2.45 14.45 -16.84
CA SER A 337 -3.71 13.77 -17.16
C SER A 337 -3.98 13.77 -18.66
N LEU A 338 -2.96 13.41 -19.46
CA LEU A 338 -3.01 13.38 -20.92
C LEU A 338 -4.01 12.38 -21.50
N ASN A 339 -4.41 11.37 -20.72
CA ASN A 339 -5.39 10.40 -21.19
C ASN A 339 -6.76 11.10 -21.35
N PRO A 340 -7.41 11.06 -22.52
CA PRO A 340 -8.71 11.70 -22.73
C PRO A 340 -9.84 11.11 -21.88
N PHE A 341 -9.63 9.93 -21.29
CA PHE A 341 -10.57 9.30 -20.36
C PHE A 341 -10.32 9.69 -18.90
N SER A 342 -9.21 10.37 -18.62
CA SER A 342 -8.89 10.90 -17.29
C SER A 342 -9.63 12.21 -17.06
N LYS A 343 -10.33 12.39 -15.93
CA LYS A 343 -11.11 13.60 -15.64
C LYS A 343 -10.77 14.18 -14.27
N VAL A 344 -10.72 15.50 -14.17
CA VAL A 344 -10.63 16.22 -12.89
C VAL A 344 -11.97 16.87 -12.54
N VAL A 345 -12.47 16.63 -11.33
CA VAL A 345 -13.79 17.09 -10.86
C VAL A 345 -13.66 17.75 -9.49
N PHE A 346 -14.20 18.95 -9.36
CA PHE A 346 -14.37 19.66 -8.10
C PHE A 346 -15.82 19.50 -7.63
N SER A 347 -16.02 19.03 -6.39
CA SER A 347 -17.38 18.89 -5.84
C SER A 347 -17.89 20.17 -5.18
N GLN A 348 -16.98 21.05 -4.75
CA GLN A 348 -17.29 22.29 -4.03
C GLN A 348 -16.51 23.46 -4.61
N ALA A 349 -17.01 24.68 -4.38
CA ALA A 349 -16.37 25.91 -4.85
C ALA A 349 -15.07 26.23 -4.11
N SER A 350 -14.93 25.73 -2.88
CA SER A 350 -13.71 25.83 -2.07
C SER A 350 -12.61 24.86 -2.50
N SER A 351 -12.90 23.84 -3.32
CA SER A 351 -11.90 22.88 -3.74
C SER A 351 -10.86 23.52 -4.68
N ARG A 352 -9.58 23.20 -4.49
CA ARG A 352 -8.44 23.77 -5.24
C ARG A 352 -7.53 22.69 -5.82
N LEU A 353 -6.95 22.97 -6.98
CA LEU A 353 -5.84 22.24 -7.57
C LEU A 353 -4.70 23.23 -7.81
N GLU A 354 -3.59 23.07 -7.10
CA GLU A 354 -2.41 23.94 -7.16
C GLU A 354 -1.29 23.21 -7.90
N LEU A 355 -0.70 23.90 -8.88
CA LEU A 355 0.16 23.31 -9.88
C LEU A 355 1.46 24.10 -9.98
N SER A 356 2.57 23.53 -9.52
CA SER A 356 3.91 24.14 -9.63
C SER A 356 4.80 23.47 -10.70
N GLY A 357 4.34 22.39 -11.34
CA GLY A 357 5.04 21.73 -12.43
C GLY A 357 5.33 22.63 -13.63
N VAL A 358 6.34 22.29 -14.43
CA VAL A 358 6.72 23.05 -15.63
C VAL A 358 5.72 22.79 -16.77
N ASN A 359 5.35 21.52 -16.92
CA ASN A 359 4.66 20.97 -18.09
C ASN A 359 3.34 20.30 -17.68
N ASN A 360 2.49 21.03 -16.97
CA ASN A 360 1.21 20.50 -16.52
C ASN A 360 0.30 20.19 -17.72
N THR A 361 -0.33 19.02 -17.70
CA THR A 361 -1.23 18.56 -18.76
C THR A 361 -2.58 18.12 -18.21
N ILE A 362 -3.64 18.69 -18.78
CA ILE A 362 -5.02 18.37 -18.40
C ILE A 362 -5.86 18.08 -19.66
N ALA A 363 -6.25 16.82 -19.89
CA ALA A 363 -7.00 16.44 -21.11
C ALA A 363 -8.52 16.33 -20.91
N GLY A 364 -9.01 15.84 -19.78
CA GLY A 364 -10.44 15.56 -19.58
C GLY A 364 -11.34 16.74 -19.21
N GLY A 365 -10.80 17.96 -19.23
CA GLY A 365 -11.45 19.16 -18.72
C GLY A 365 -11.56 19.16 -17.19
N VAL A 366 -11.72 20.36 -16.62
CA VAL A 366 -12.11 20.55 -15.22
C VAL A 366 -13.61 20.85 -15.15
N SER A 367 -14.27 20.41 -14.09
CA SER A 367 -15.70 20.67 -13.87
C SER A 367 -16.04 22.16 -13.73
N ASN A 368 -17.33 22.50 -13.78
CA ASN A 368 -17.86 23.87 -13.63
C ASN A 368 -17.84 24.39 -12.16
N ASN A 369 -16.82 24.03 -11.37
CA ASN A 369 -16.67 24.46 -9.99
C ASN A 369 -15.18 24.42 -9.59
N GLY A 370 -14.84 24.98 -8.42
CA GLY A 370 -13.49 24.97 -7.85
C GLY A 370 -12.51 25.89 -8.58
N THR A 371 -11.25 25.86 -8.12
CA THR A 371 -10.18 26.73 -8.62
C THR A 371 -8.97 25.91 -9.05
N VAL A 372 -8.40 26.24 -10.21
CA VAL A 372 -7.05 25.78 -10.59
C VAL A 372 -6.10 26.95 -10.40
N CYS A 373 -5.00 26.74 -9.68
CA CYS A 373 -3.93 27.71 -9.48
C CYS A 373 -2.65 27.23 -10.17
N TYR A 374 -2.03 28.11 -10.96
CA TYR A 374 -0.69 27.90 -11.48
C TYR A 374 0.28 28.78 -10.69
N ASP A 375 1.10 28.15 -9.84
CA ASP A 375 1.82 28.83 -8.76
C ASP A 375 3.33 28.58 -8.79
N ARG A 376 3.89 28.08 -9.90
CA ARG A 376 5.33 27.84 -9.97
C ARG A 376 6.14 29.13 -9.73
N VAL A 377 7.29 29.04 -9.06
CA VAL A 377 8.30 30.11 -9.16
C VAL A 377 9.08 29.96 -10.48
N GLY A 378 8.88 30.89 -11.41
CA GLY A 378 9.42 30.88 -12.77
C GLY A 378 8.38 30.53 -13.84
N ASP A 379 8.85 30.45 -15.09
CA ASP A 379 7.96 30.27 -16.24
C ASP A 379 7.23 28.93 -16.21
N GLN A 380 5.99 28.92 -16.71
CA GLN A 380 5.12 27.75 -16.64
C GLN A 380 4.14 27.73 -17.80
N SER A 381 3.86 26.53 -18.31
CA SER A 381 2.83 26.33 -19.31
C SER A 381 1.48 26.04 -18.66
N ILE A 382 0.44 26.74 -19.12
CA ILE A 382 -0.94 26.55 -18.70
C ILE A 382 -1.62 25.60 -19.69
N ALA A 383 -2.30 24.58 -19.16
CA ALA A 383 -3.06 23.65 -19.98
C ALA A 383 -4.17 24.37 -20.77
N THR A 384 -4.29 24.04 -22.05
CA THR A 384 -5.27 24.62 -22.98
C THR A 384 -6.65 23.96 -22.79
N ILE A 385 -7.36 24.34 -21.73
CA ILE A 385 -8.70 23.87 -21.39
C ILE A 385 -9.59 25.03 -20.92
N ASN A 386 -10.86 24.71 -20.64
CA ASN A 386 -11.76 25.62 -19.95
C ASN A 386 -11.60 25.48 -18.44
N TYR A 387 -11.64 26.61 -17.73
CA TYR A 387 -11.56 26.71 -16.28
C TYR A 387 -12.85 27.28 -15.71
N PHE A 388 -13.21 26.88 -14.49
CA PHE A 388 -14.26 27.58 -13.75
C PHE A 388 -13.68 28.84 -13.11
N ASN A 389 -12.79 28.68 -12.13
CA ASN A 389 -11.88 29.72 -11.65
C ASN A 389 -10.44 29.39 -12.05
N LEU A 390 -9.66 30.41 -12.41
CA LEU A 390 -8.23 30.31 -12.67
C LEU A 390 -7.48 31.35 -11.84
N GLU A 391 -6.46 30.90 -11.14
CA GLU A 391 -5.53 31.75 -10.39
C GLU A 391 -4.12 31.62 -10.98
N ILE A 392 -3.43 32.75 -11.09
CA ILE A 392 -2.07 32.87 -11.59
C ILE A 392 -1.22 33.50 -10.49
N GLU A 393 -0.31 32.73 -9.93
CA GLU A 393 0.47 33.08 -8.75
C GLU A 393 1.98 32.96 -8.99
N ASN A 394 2.73 33.57 -8.06
CA ASN A 394 4.19 33.61 -7.99
C ASN A 394 4.88 34.22 -9.22
N GLU A 395 6.18 34.48 -9.09
CA GLU A 395 6.95 35.14 -10.16
C GLU A 395 7.08 34.26 -11.42
N GLY A 396 7.24 34.90 -12.57
CA GLY A 396 7.47 34.24 -13.86
C GLY A 396 6.29 34.33 -14.83
N VAL A 397 6.54 33.93 -16.08
CA VAL A 397 5.54 33.99 -17.15
C VAL A 397 4.74 32.70 -17.18
N LYS A 398 3.44 32.79 -16.95
CA LYS A 398 2.48 31.70 -17.13
C LYS A 398 1.85 31.86 -18.49
N ASN A 399 2.18 30.99 -19.44
CA ASN A 399 1.73 31.15 -20.81
C ASN A 399 0.66 30.14 -21.20
N ILE A 400 -0.30 30.59 -22.01
CA ILE A 400 -1.25 29.73 -22.70
C ILE A 400 -1.04 29.89 -24.21
N THR A 401 -0.51 28.86 -24.85
CA THR A 401 -0.09 28.91 -26.26
C THR A 401 -1.05 28.17 -27.19
N ASN A 402 -1.24 28.68 -28.40
CA ASN A 402 -1.88 28.01 -29.54
C ASN A 402 -3.28 27.46 -29.27
N SER A 403 -4.04 28.10 -28.37
CA SER A 403 -5.43 27.72 -28.15
C SER A 403 -6.37 28.43 -29.10
N TRP A 404 -7.21 27.63 -29.77
CA TRP A 404 -8.31 28.16 -30.57
C TRP A 404 -9.35 28.86 -29.69
N VAL A 405 -9.57 28.40 -28.44
CA VAL A 405 -10.53 28.98 -27.49
C VAL A 405 -10.26 28.43 -26.07
N ASN A 406 -9.97 29.29 -25.09
CA ASN A 406 -10.10 28.95 -23.65
C ASN A 406 -11.19 29.80 -23.00
N TRP A 407 -12.04 29.18 -22.18
CA TRP A 407 -13.04 29.88 -21.36
C TRP A 407 -12.64 29.84 -19.89
N ILE A 408 -12.74 30.98 -19.23
CA ILE A 408 -12.78 31.08 -17.77
C ILE A 408 -14.20 31.51 -17.40
N TRP A 409 -14.95 30.58 -16.83
CA TRP A 409 -16.40 30.70 -16.67
C TRP A 409 -16.84 31.58 -15.51
N ASN A 410 -16.02 31.70 -14.47
CA ASN A 410 -16.32 32.50 -13.30
C ASN A 410 -15.20 33.50 -13.02
N ASP A 411 -14.15 33.17 -12.27
CA ASP A 411 -13.18 34.17 -11.86
C ASP A 411 -11.77 33.93 -12.43
N LEU A 412 -11.12 35.00 -12.91
CA LEU A 412 -9.69 35.04 -13.18
C LEU A 412 -9.01 35.96 -12.17
N HIS A 413 -8.01 35.46 -11.45
CA HIS A 413 -7.17 36.29 -10.59
C HIS A 413 -5.70 36.15 -11.00
N VAL A 414 -5.04 37.28 -11.25
CA VAL A 414 -3.58 37.34 -11.46
C VAL A 414 -2.96 38.09 -10.29
N PHE A 415 -2.16 37.39 -9.49
CA PHE A 415 -1.56 37.89 -8.25
C PHE A 415 -0.26 38.65 -8.49
N THR A 416 0.24 39.30 -7.44
CA THR A 416 1.46 40.11 -7.44
C THR A 416 2.64 39.32 -8.00
N GLN A 417 3.43 39.95 -8.88
CA GLN A 417 4.64 39.41 -9.51
C GLN A 417 4.41 38.33 -10.58
N ALA A 418 3.20 37.82 -10.74
CA ALA A 418 2.86 36.89 -11.81
C ALA A 418 2.58 37.63 -13.13
N GLU A 419 3.05 37.06 -14.24
CA GLU A 419 2.69 37.48 -15.60
C GLU A 419 1.86 36.37 -16.24
N PHE A 420 0.61 36.67 -16.60
CA PHE A 420 -0.23 35.78 -17.41
C PHE A 420 -0.15 36.20 -18.88
N GLU A 421 0.50 35.36 -19.69
CA GLU A 421 0.72 35.59 -21.11
C GLU A 421 -0.23 34.74 -21.97
N ILE A 422 -0.90 35.41 -22.91
CA ILE A 422 -1.86 34.78 -23.81
C ILE A 422 -1.34 34.87 -25.24
N ASP A 423 -1.23 33.71 -25.87
CA ASP A 423 -0.93 33.51 -27.28
C ASP A 423 -2.04 32.63 -27.92
N GLY A 424 -3.23 33.21 -28.06
CA GLY A 424 -4.45 32.63 -28.62
C GLY A 424 -5.72 33.43 -28.30
N PHE A 425 -6.84 32.73 -28.12
CA PHE A 425 -8.12 33.33 -27.76
C PHE A 425 -8.49 33.02 -26.30
N LEU A 426 -8.80 34.06 -25.51
CA LEU A 426 -9.29 33.92 -24.14
C LEU A 426 -10.65 34.59 -23.99
N PHE A 427 -11.61 33.83 -23.47
CA PHE A 427 -12.95 34.28 -23.12
C PHE A 427 -13.08 34.28 -21.60
N LEU A 428 -13.36 35.45 -21.04
CA LEU A 428 -13.59 35.62 -19.60
C LEU A 428 -15.06 35.94 -19.34
N ASN A 429 -15.61 35.26 -18.35
CA ASN A 429 -16.86 35.63 -17.69
C ASN A 429 -16.53 36.03 -16.24
N GLY A 430 -17.53 36.44 -15.45
CA GLY A 430 -17.41 36.76 -14.01
C GLY A 430 -16.35 37.81 -13.62
N GLN A 431 -15.78 37.70 -12.42
CA GLN A 431 -14.86 38.71 -11.87
C GLN A 431 -13.43 38.48 -12.36
N ASN A 432 -12.81 39.53 -12.87
CA ASN A 432 -11.49 39.47 -13.46
C ASN A 432 -10.60 40.47 -12.73
N ILE A 433 -9.74 39.97 -11.85
CA ILE A 433 -9.00 40.78 -10.88
C ILE A 433 -7.50 40.68 -11.18
N LEU A 434 -6.89 41.82 -11.50
CA LEU A 434 -5.43 41.97 -11.57
C LEU A 434 -4.95 42.61 -10.27
N SER A 435 -4.61 41.78 -9.30
CA SER A 435 -4.08 42.19 -7.99
C SER A 435 -2.57 42.33 -8.07
N GLU A 436 -2.09 43.38 -8.76
CA GLU A 436 -0.66 43.69 -8.96
C GLU A 436 0.08 42.75 -9.94
N GLY A 437 -0.61 41.80 -10.57
CA GLY A 437 -0.10 40.99 -11.67
C GLY A 437 -0.15 41.69 -13.03
N VAL A 438 0.46 41.06 -14.03
CA VAL A 438 0.50 41.54 -15.43
C VAL A 438 -0.30 40.59 -16.31
N LEU A 439 -1.24 41.12 -17.09
CA LEU A 439 -1.88 40.40 -18.17
C LEU A 439 -1.24 40.82 -19.49
N LYS A 440 -0.62 39.88 -20.20
CA LYS A 440 0.03 40.12 -21.49
C LYS A 440 -0.68 39.40 -22.62
N ILE A 441 -0.97 40.12 -23.70
CA ILE A 441 -1.73 39.64 -24.84
C ILE A 441 -0.85 39.75 -26.09
N ASN A 442 -0.40 38.61 -26.62
CA ASN A 442 0.47 38.51 -27.82
C ASN A 442 -0.34 38.03 -29.02
N GLU A 443 -0.44 38.82 -30.10
CA GLU A 443 -1.09 38.37 -31.36
C GLU A 443 -2.47 37.68 -31.14
N SER A 444 -3.18 38.12 -30.10
CA SER A 444 -4.28 37.40 -29.47
C SER A 444 -5.54 38.24 -29.41
N ILE A 445 -6.70 37.58 -29.35
CA ILE A 445 -7.97 38.26 -29.07
C ILE A 445 -8.43 37.92 -27.66
N PHE A 446 -8.62 38.97 -26.88
CA PHE A 446 -9.12 38.89 -25.52
C PHE A 446 -10.57 39.39 -25.46
N TYR A 447 -11.47 38.51 -25.04
CA TYR A 447 -12.89 38.78 -24.90
C TYR A 447 -13.31 38.69 -23.44
N ALA A 448 -13.56 39.84 -22.80
CA ALA A 448 -14.24 39.86 -21.50
C ALA A 448 -15.74 40.08 -21.73
N LEU A 449 -16.52 39.00 -21.57
CA LEU A 449 -17.97 39.01 -21.65
C LEU A 449 -18.52 39.29 -20.25
N ASN A 450 -18.77 40.56 -19.96
CA ASN A 450 -19.12 40.95 -18.62
C ASN A 450 -20.63 40.83 -18.36
N GLN A 451 -21.17 39.61 -18.29
CA GLN A 451 -22.60 39.42 -18.03
C GLN A 451 -22.98 39.62 -16.55
N SER A 452 -22.01 39.62 -15.62
CA SER A 452 -22.28 39.72 -14.17
C SER A 452 -21.11 40.21 -13.29
N GLY A 453 -19.94 40.50 -13.85
CA GLY A 453 -18.69 40.72 -13.09
C GLY A 453 -18.09 42.12 -13.21
N SER A 454 -16.85 42.29 -12.76
CA SER A 454 -16.05 43.49 -12.96
C SER A 454 -14.68 43.11 -13.50
N PHE A 455 -14.13 43.94 -14.38
CA PHE A 455 -12.73 43.87 -14.76
C PHE A 455 -11.97 44.92 -13.96
N ILE A 456 -11.20 44.49 -12.98
CA ILE A 456 -10.54 45.35 -11.99
C ILE A 456 -9.03 45.27 -12.19
N VAL A 457 -8.43 46.42 -12.50
CA VAL A 457 -6.97 46.60 -12.47
C VAL A 457 -6.66 47.44 -11.23
N ASN A 458 -6.06 46.81 -10.20
CA ASN A 458 -5.66 47.54 -9.00
C ASN A 458 -4.44 48.44 -9.29
N SER A 459 -4.05 49.30 -8.34
CA SER A 459 -3.15 50.45 -8.57
C SER A 459 -1.78 50.14 -9.17
N THR A 460 -1.34 48.88 -9.18
CA THR A 460 -0.06 48.42 -9.75
C THR A 460 -0.21 47.32 -10.82
N GLY A 461 -1.41 46.79 -11.06
CA GLY A 461 -1.64 45.82 -12.13
C GLY A 461 -1.56 46.49 -13.51
N SER A 462 -1.26 45.71 -14.55
CA SER A 462 -1.20 46.25 -15.92
C SER A 462 -1.71 45.26 -16.97
N ILE A 463 -2.25 45.80 -18.07
CA ILE A 463 -2.49 45.04 -19.30
C ILE A 463 -1.49 45.51 -20.33
N ASN A 464 -0.67 44.59 -20.84
CA ASN A 464 0.33 44.88 -21.84
C ASN A 464 -0.04 44.22 -23.16
N PHE A 465 -0.08 45.03 -24.21
CA PHE A 465 -0.20 44.56 -25.59
C PHE A 465 1.20 44.59 -26.21
N THR A 466 1.76 43.42 -26.45
CA THR A 466 3.06 43.25 -27.10
C THR A 466 2.80 42.83 -28.54
N ASP A 467 2.34 43.78 -29.34
CA ASP A 467 2.08 43.53 -30.74
C ASP A 467 2.87 44.49 -31.65
N ASN A 468 3.58 43.91 -32.62
CA ASN A 468 4.24 44.62 -33.72
C ASN A 468 3.39 44.61 -35.02
N SER A 469 2.21 43.97 -35.02
CA SER A 469 1.39 43.60 -36.18
C SER A 469 -0.04 44.19 -36.27
N ASN A 470 -0.54 44.89 -35.24
CA ASN A 470 -1.87 45.55 -35.16
C ASN A 470 -3.12 44.66 -34.95
N GLU A 471 -2.99 43.42 -34.46
CA GLU A 471 -4.11 42.50 -34.24
C GLU A 471 -4.48 42.24 -32.76
N GLY A 472 -3.65 42.62 -31.79
CA GLY A 472 -4.02 42.57 -30.36
C GLY A 472 -5.25 43.44 -30.06
N ARG A 473 -6.36 42.82 -29.62
CA ARG A 473 -7.62 43.54 -29.33
C ARG A 473 -8.20 43.14 -27.97
N LEU A 474 -8.49 44.13 -27.14
CA LEU A 474 -9.33 44.01 -25.95
C LEU A 474 -10.75 44.43 -26.29
N LEU A 475 -11.68 43.47 -26.28
CA LEU A 475 -13.10 43.76 -26.45
C LEU A 475 -13.82 43.63 -25.10
N LEU A 476 -14.20 44.77 -24.54
CA LEU A 476 -15.07 44.85 -23.37
C LEU A 476 -16.51 45.00 -23.85
N ARG A 477 -17.37 44.02 -23.57
CA ARG A 477 -18.82 44.14 -23.77
C ARG A 477 -19.51 44.27 -22.42
N SER A 478 -20.19 45.40 -22.22
CA SER A 478 -21.10 45.69 -21.11
C SER A 478 -22.47 45.10 -21.34
#